data_AF-A0A818EMB5-F1
#
_entry.id   AF-A0A818EMB5-F1
#
_cell.length_a   1.000
_cell.length_b   1.000
_cell.length_c   1.000
_cell.angle_alpha   90.00
_cell.angle_beta   90.00
_cell.angle_gamma   90.00
#
_symmetry.space_group_name_H-M   'P 1'
#
loop_
_entity.id
_entity.type
_entity.pdbx_description
1 polymer ?
#
loop_
_entity_poly.entity_id
_entity_poly.type
_entity_poly.pdbx_seq_one_letter_code
_entity_poly.pdbx_strand_id
1 'polypeptide(L)'
;MQNILSLLIFFVIFIQYTYSLSFNLPLNTKKCLKEEIHKDTLVTGDYDITDRPGLPTHLEVKDTKGHILYNKEDAIKGKFAFTTEEFDIFDVCFETKLLHGQQQHHLSSQHTTKQVTIHLKHGVETKDYDALAKANKLKPLEIELNRLEDLSTSIVSDFAFMKEREEEMRNTNESTNTKVLYFSIFSMCCLMSLAIWQVLYLRRYFKAKKLID
;
A
#
# COMPACT_ATOMS: atom_id res chain seq x y z
N MET A 1 -23.94 -33.23 -28.88
CA MET A 1 -22.54 -33.28 -28.42
C MET A 1 -21.79 -31.95 -28.64
N GLN A 2 -21.92 -31.31 -29.81
CA GLN A 2 -21.29 -30.01 -30.12
C GLN A 2 -21.55 -28.90 -29.07
N ASN A 3 -22.80 -28.76 -28.59
CA ASN A 3 -23.18 -27.71 -27.64
C ASN A 3 -22.60 -27.91 -26.23
N ILE A 4 -22.39 -29.16 -25.79
CA ILE A 4 -21.80 -29.48 -24.49
C ILE A 4 -20.30 -29.19 -24.50
N LEU A 5 -19.62 -29.53 -25.60
CA LEU A 5 -18.21 -29.20 -25.79
C LEU A 5 -18.00 -27.67 -25.81
N SER A 6 -18.87 -26.93 -26.49
CA SER A 6 -18.82 -25.47 -26.52
C SER A 6 -19.05 -24.83 -25.15
N LEU A 7 -19.91 -25.42 -24.31
CA LEU A 7 -20.20 -24.94 -22.96
C LEU A 7 -19.03 -25.23 -22.00
N LEU A 8 -18.38 -26.39 -22.15
CA LEU A 8 -17.15 -26.76 -21.42
C LEU A 8 -15.98 -25.84 -21.78
N ILE A 9 -15.80 -25.53 -23.06
CA ILE A 9 -14.76 -24.58 -23.52
C ILE A 9 -15.00 -23.18 -22.94
N PHE A 10 -16.26 -22.72 -22.90
CA PHE A 10 -16.62 -21.45 -22.28
C PHE A 10 -16.32 -21.42 -20.78
N PHE A 11 -16.58 -22.51 -20.06
CA PHE A 11 -16.30 -22.61 -18.61
C PHE A 11 -14.79 -22.64 -18.30
N VAL A 12 -13.98 -23.28 -19.15
CA VAL A 12 -12.50 -23.33 -18.98
C VAL A 12 -11.85 -21.96 -19.19
N ILE A 13 -12.42 -21.10 -20.03
CA ILE A 13 -11.91 -19.73 -20.28
C ILE A 13 -12.08 -18.83 -19.04
N PHE A 14 -13.07 -19.09 -18.18
CA PHE A 14 -13.29 -18.32 -16.95
C PHE A 14 -12.34 -18.66 -15.80
N ILE A 15 -11.51 -19.72 -15.92
CA ILE A 15 -10.75 -20.27 -14.78
C ILE A 15 -9.33 -19.66 -14.63
N GLN A 16 -8.86 -18.80 -15.53
CA GLN A 16 -7.44 -18.43 -15.54
C GLN A 16 -7.20 -16.96 -15.16
N TYR A 17 -7.19 -16.68 -13.86
CA TYR A 17 -6.46 -15.53 -13.32
C TYR A 17 -5.61 -15.97 -12.13
N THR A 18 -4.30 -16.10 -12.36
CA THR A 18 -3.31 -16.20 -11.29
C THR A 18 -2.67 -14.84 -11.10
N TYR A 19 -2.75 -14.29 -9.90
CA TYR A 19 -2.03 -13.07 -9.55
C TYR A 19 -0.61 -13.45 -9.14
N SER A 20 0.37 -13.11 -9.97
CA SER A 20 1.79 -13.16 -9.61
C SER A 20 2.38 -11.79 -9.88
N LEU A 21 3.09 -11.23 -8.90
CA LEU A 21 3.76 -9.95 -9.07
C LEU A 21 5.13 -10.20 -9.72
N SER A 22 5.19 -9.94 -11.02
CA SER A 22 6.43 -10.00 -11.78
C SER A 22 6.69 -8.67 -12.48
N PHE A 23 7.91 -8.15 -12.37
CA PHE A 23 8.31 -6.92 -13.05
C PHE A 23 9.70 -7.03 -13.66
N ASN A 24 9.93 -6.25 -14.71
CA ASN A 24 11.24 -6.11 -15.33
C ASN A 24 12.07 -5.09 -14.57
N LEU A 25 13.31 -5.46 -14.25
CA LEU A 25 14.35 -4.66 -13.60
C LEU A 25 15.47 -4.38 -14.62
N PRO A 26 15.51 -3.15 -15.17
CA PRO A 26 16.60 -2.72 -16.04
C PRO A 26 17.95 -2.54 -15.32
N LEU A 27 19.02 -2.49 -16.11
CA LEU A 27 20.39 -2.21 -15.65
C LEU A 27 20.51 -0.88 -14.90
N ASN A 28 21.28 -0.84 -13.80
CA ASN A 28 21.49 0.36 -12.98
C ASN A 28 20.20 1.02 -12.50
N THR A 29 19.13 0.24 -12.34
CA THR A 29 17.87 0.73 -11.77
C THR A 29 17.60 0.05 -10.44
N LYS A 30 16.88 0.79 -9.59
CA LYS A 30 16.33 0.32 -8.33
C LYS A 30 14.81 0.37 -8.44
N LYS A 31 14.14 -0.74 -8.15
CA LYS A 31 12.69 -0.81 -8.02
C LYS A 31 12.32 -1.30 -6.63
N CYS A 32 11.38 -0.63 -6.01
CA CYS A 32 10.93 -0.94 -4.66
C CYS A 32 9.43 -1.19 -4.62
N LEU A 33 9.03 -2.18 -3.85
CA LEU A 33 7.65 -2.42 -3.48
C LEU A 33 7.44 -1.90 -2.06
N LYS A 34 6.46 -1.02 -1.89
CA LYS A 34 6.09 -0.44 -0.60
C LYS A 34 4.80 -1.08 -0.14
N GLU A 35 4.78 -1.63 1.07
CA GLU A 35 3.59 -2.23 1.67
C GLU A 35 3.40 -1.69 3.10
N GLU A 36 2.16 -1.36 3.44
CA GLU A 36 1.78 -0.95 4.80
C GLU A 36 1.38 -2.19 5.59
N ILE A 37 2.01 -2.42 6.75
CA ILE A 37 1.76 -3.62 7.56
C ILE A 37 1.44 -3.23 8.99
N HIS A 38 0.48 -3.94 9.55
CA HIS A 38 0.09 -3.78 10.95
C HIS A 38 1.18 -4.25 11.91
N LYS A 39 1.08 -3.79 13.15
CA LYS A 39 1.94 -4.19 14.25
C LYS A 39 1.87 -5.71 14.50
N ASP A 40 2.97 -6.30 14.99
CA ASP A 40 3.09 -7.69 15.42
C ASP A 40 2.74 -8.72 14.32
N THR A 41 3.00 -8.37 13.06
CA THR A 41 2.66 -9.20 11.90
C THR A 41 3.92 -9.82 11.30
N LEU A 42 3.92 -11.14 11.15
CA LEU A 42 5.00 -11.87 10.47
C LEU A 42 4.87 -11.72 8.96
N VAL A 43 5.90 -11.19 8.32
CA VAL A 43 6.00 -11.05 6.86
C VAL A 43 7.01 -12.06 6.32
N THR A 44 6.68 -12.73 5.24
CA THR A 44 7.58 -13.63 4.51
C THR A 44 7.54 -13.30 3.03
N GLY A 45 8.71 -13.20 2.41
CA GLY A 45 8.84 -12.96 0.98
C GLY A 45 9.64 -14.04 0.29
N ASP A 46 9.05 -14.62 -0.75
CA ASP A 46 9.72 -15.53 -1.68
C ASP A 46 10.08 -14.76 -2.95
N TYR A 47 11.35 -14.77 -3.35
CA TYR A 47 11.80 -14.09 -4.57
C TYR A 47 12.51 -15.06 -5.52
N ASP A 48 12.24 -14.88 -6.82
CA ASP A 48 12.88 -15.59 -7.92
C ASP A 48 13.26 -14.59 -9.00
N ILE A 49 14.57 -14.48 -9.27
CA ILE A 49 15.14 -13.52 -10.20
C ILE A 49 15.80 -14.33 -11.32
N THR A 50 15.49 -13.96 -12.57
CA THR A 50 16.12 -14.61 -13.73
C THR A 50 17.63 -14.39 -13.68
N ASP A 51 18.38 -15.49 -13.52
CA ASP A 51 19.84 -15.43 -13.47
C ASP A 51 20.40 -15.03 -14.85
N ARG A 52 21.28 -14.02 -14.84
CA ARG A 52 22.04 -13.59 -16.02
C ARG A 52 23.48 -13.32 -15.57
N PRO A 53 24.47 -13.98 -16.17
CA PRO A 53 25.87 -13.84 -15.77
C PRO A 53 26.36 -12.40 -15.99
N GLY A 54 27.14 -11.89 -15.04
CA GLY A 54 27.73 -10.55 -15.08
C GLY A 54 26.85 -9.42 -14.53
N LEU A 55 25.67 -9.75 -13.98
CA LEU A 55 24.75 -8.76 -13.44
C LEU A 55 24.17 -9.15 -12.06
N PRO A 56 24.91 -8.91 -10.96
CA PRO A 56 24.44 -9.19 -9.61
C PRO A 56 23.27 -8.25 -9.24
N THR A 57 22.30 -8.79 -8.50
CA THR A 57 21.13 -8.04 -8.03
C THR A 57 21.16 -7.96 -6.51
N HIS A 58 21.22 -6.75 -5.99
CA HIS A 58 21.16 -6.44 -4.58
C HIS A 58 19.70 -6.32 -4.13
N LEU A 59 19.29 -7.17 -3.18
CA LEU A 59 17.99 -7.14 -2.52
C LEU A 59 18.15 -6.53 -1.13
N GLU A 60 17.37 -5.49 -0.85
CA GLU A 60 17.37 -4.80 0.44
C GLU A 60 15.93 -4.57 0.91
N VAL A 61 15.63 -4.92 2.15
CA VAL A 61 14.34 -4.65 2.81
C VAL A 61 14.58 -3.62 3.90
N LYS A 62 13.86 -2.49 3.82
CA LYS A 62 14.00 -1.37 4.73
C LYS A 62 12.67 -0.94 5.32
N ASP A 63 12.72 -0.44 6.54
CA ASP A 63 11.61 0.25 7.20
C ASP A 63 11.59 1.76 6.86
N THR A 64 10.50 2.49 7.15
CA THR A 64 10.40 3.96 6.94
C THR A 64 11.50 4.71 7.71
N LYS A 65 11.93 4.17 8.85
CA LYS A 65 13.02 4.69 9.69
C LYS A 65 14.42 4.43 9.10
N GLY A 66 14.51 3.69 8.00
CA GLY A 66 15.77 3.34 7.33
C GLY A 66 16.50 2.14 7.94
N HIS A 67 15.89 1.44 8.90
CA HIS A 67 16.43 0.20 9.45
C HIS A 67 16.41 -0.90 8.39
N ILE A 68 17.54 -1.61 8.23
CA ILE A 68 17.68 -2.71 7.27
C ILE A 68 17.22 -4.00 7.93
N LEU A 69 16.09 -4.54 7.48
CA LEU A 69 15.50 -5.78 8.00
C LEU A 69 16.10 -7.01 7.33
N TYR A 70 16.47 -6.90 6.05
CA TYR A 70 17.09 -7.96 5.28
C TYR A 70 17.98 -7.37 4.17
N ASN A 71 19.14 -7.99 3.93
CA ASN A 71 20.06 -7.58 2.88
C ASN A 71 20.74 -8.78 2.21
N LYS A 72 20.81 -8.76 0.88
CA LYS A 72 21.47 -9.79 0.07
C LYS A 72 22.08 -9.17 -1.21
N GLU A 73 23.40 -9.26 -1.36
CA GLU A 73 24.12 -8.62 -2.48
C GLU A 73 24.00 -9.34 -3.82
N ASP A 74 23.93 -10.67 -3.81
CA ASP A 74 23.75 -11.51 -5.00
C ASP A 74 22.49 -12.35 -4.85
N ALA A 75 21.34 -11.69 -5.00
CA ALA A 75 20.03 -12.30 -4.90
C ALA A 75 19.67 -12.97 -6.25
N ILE A 76 19.51 -14.29 -6.22
CA ILE A 76 19.02 -15.09 -7.35
C ILE A 76 17.67 -15.69 -6.99
N LYS A 77 17.64 -16.57 -5.99
CA LYS A 77 16.44 -17.19 -5.45
C LYS A 77 16.57 -17.34 -3.95
N GLY A 78 15.51 -17.07 -3.21
CA GLY A 78 15.55 -17.18 -1.75
C GLY A 78 14.23 -16.82 -1.08
N LYS A 79 14.27 -16.89 0.25
CA LYS A 79 13.16 -16.51 1.14
C LYS A 79 13.70 -15.60 2.22
N PHE A 80 12.93 -14.61 2.63
CA PHE A 80 13.21 -13.79 3.81
C PHE A 80 11.98 -13.73 4.71
N ALA A 81 12.19 -13.51 6.00
CA ALA A 81 11.11 -13.33 6.97
C ALA A 81 11.52 -12.31 8.03
N PHE A 82 10.59 -11.47 8.45
CA PHE A 82 10.75 -10.51 9.54
C PHE A 82 9.40 -10.26 10.21
N THR A 83 9.41 -9.75 11.43
CA THR A 83 8.19 -9.40 12.19
C THR A 83 8.17 -7.90 12.42
N THR A 84 7.02 -7.25 12.22
CA THR A 84 6.83 -5.82 12.46
C THR A 84 6.62 -5.53 13.94
N GLU A 85 7.29 -4.51 14.49
CA GLU A 85 7.12 -4.07 15.88
C GLU A 85 6.03 -3.01 16.06
N GLU A 86 5.79 -2.22 15.02
CA GLU A 86 4.83 -1.12 14.96
C GLU A 86 4.11 -1.13 13.61
N PHE A 87 3.03 -0.34 13.48
CA PHE A 87 2.44 -0.07 12.18
C PHE A 87 3.42 0.77 11.37
N ASP A 88 3.98 0.21 10.30
CA ASP A 88 4.97 0.90 9.46
C ASP A 88 4.88 0.44 8.00
N ILE A 89 5.54 1.20 7.13
CA ILE A 89 5.66 0.95 5.70
C ILE A 89 7.05 0.39 5.43
N PHE A 90 7.12 -0.80 4.85
CA PHE A 90 8.40 -1.39 4.48
C PHE A 90 8.60 -1.38 2.96
N ASP A 91 9.84 -1.16 2.56
CA ASP A 91 10.31 -1.07 1.19
C ASP A 91 11.13 -2.33 0.86
N VAL A 92 10.63 -3.18 -0.03
CA VAL A 92 11.40 -4.29 -0.62
C VAL A 92 12.00 -3.82 -1.94
N CYS A 93 13.30 -3.54 -1.93
CA CYS A 93 14.00 -2.98 -3.07
C CYS A 93 14.93 -3.98 -3.76
N PHE A 94 14.84 -4.02 -5.08
CA PHE A 94 15.78 -4.74 -5.95
C PHE A 94 16.58 -3.72 -6.74
N GLU A 95 17.90 -3.77 -6.62
CA GLU A 95 18.84 -2.89 -7.30
C GLU A 95 19.84 -3.72 -8.09
N THR A 96 20.10 -3.31 -9.33
CA THR A 96 21.06 -3.98 -10.18
C THR A 96 22.26 -3.06 -10.41
N LYS A 97 23.48 -3.50 -10.07
CA LYS A 97 24.71 -2.74 -10.27
C LYS A 97 25.63 -3.44 -11.27
N LEU A 98 26.20 -2.68 -12.20
CA LEU A 98 27.29 -3.17 -13.04
C LEU A 98 28.58 -3.34 -12.21
N LEU A 99 29.27 -4.47 -12.41
CA LEU A 99 30.63 -4.63 -11.91
C LEU A 99 31.55 -3.66 -12.66
N HIS A 100 32.28 -2.82 -11.92
CA HIS A 100 33.29 -1.90 -12.46
C HIS A 100 34.34 -2.69 -13.26
N GLY A 101 34.30 -2.60 -14.60
CA GLY A 101 35.27 -3.26 -15.49
C GLY A 101 34.73 -3.74 -16.83
N GLN A 102 33.41 -3.90 -16.98
CA GLN A 102 32.79 -4.24 -18.28
C GLN A 102 32.36 -2.95 -18.98
N GLN A 103 33.11 -2.55 -20.01
CA GLN A 103 32.84 -1.34 -20.79
C GLN A 103 31.41 -1.32 -21.34
N GLN A 104 30.77 -0.18 -21.19
CA GLN A 104 29.40 0.17 -21.59
C GLN A 104 29.18 0.21 -23.12
N HIS A 105 30.13 -0.29 -23.92
CA HIS A 105 30.26 0.09 -25.33
C HIS A 105 29.53 -0.81 -26.33
N HIS A 106 28.87 -1.90 -25.91
CA HIS A 106 28.25 -2.83 -26.86
C HIS A 106 27.05 -3.66 -26.35
N LEU A 107 26.32 -3.23 -25.32
CA LEU A 107 25.14 -3.99 -24.84
C LEU A 107 23.85 -3.22 -25.09
N SER A 108 23.17 -3.56 -26.18
CA SER A 108 21.85 -3.06 -26.56
C SER A 108 20.86 -3.22 -25.39
N SER A 109 20.05 -2.18 -25.15
CA SER A 109 19.00 -2.07 -24.10
C SER A 109 18.09 -3.30 -23.94
N GLN A 110 17.97 -4.13 -24.98
CA GLN A 110 17.17 -5.34 -24.99
C GLN A 110 17.79 -6.55 -24.25
N HIS A 111 19.10 -6.50 -23.95
CA HIS A 111 19.85 -7.62 -23.37
C HIS A 111 20.23 -7.43 -21.89
N THR A 112 19.73 -6.38 -21.23
CA THR A 112 20.17 -5.96 -19.88
C THR A 112 19.07 -5.92 -18.82
N THR A 113 17.89 -6.47 -19.13
CA THR A 113 16.75 -6.53 -18.21
C THR A 113 16.66 -7.91 -17.54
N LYS A 114 16.49 -7.92 -16.21
CA LYS A 114 16.16 -9.12 -15.42
C LYS A 114 14.68 -9.10 -15.07
N GLN A 115 14.04 -10.25 -15.07
CA GLN A 115 12.68 -10.39 -14.56
C GLN A 115 12.76 -10.80 -13.09
N VAL A 116 12.04 -10.08 -12.23
CA VAL A 116 11.92 -10.36 -10.80
C VAL A 116 10.49 -10.78 -10.55
N THR A 117 10.32 -11.96 -9.95
CA THR A 117 9.05 -12.45 -9.41
C THR A 117 9.16 -12.46 -7.89
N ILE A 118 8.20 -11.83 -7.21
CA ILE A 118 8.14 -11.78 -5.75
C ILE A 118 6.75 -12.17 -5.27
N HIS A 119 6.71 -12.98 -4.21
CA HIS A 119 5.50 -13.35 -3.49
C HIS A 119 5.66 -12.96 -2.02
N LEU A 120 4.94 -11.93 -1.60
CA LEU A 120 4.86 -11.52 -0.20
C LEU A 120 3.63 -12.14 0.44
N LYS A 121 3.79 -12.54 1.71
CA LYS A 121 2.73 -13.06 2.57
C LYS A 121 2.85 -12.38 3.92
N HIS A 122 1.72 -12.08 4.55
CA HIS A 122 1.67 -11.44 5.86
C HIS A 122 0.67 -12.15 6.79
N GLY A 123 0.98 -12.18 8.09
CA GLY A 123 0.07 -12.60 9.16
C GLY A 123 -0.39 -14.05 9.04
N VAL A 124 -1.69 -14.26 8.80
CA VAL A 124 -2.27 -15.62 8.72
C VAL A 124 -1.75 -16.40 7.51
N GLU A 125 -1.37 -15.71 6.43
CA GLU A 125 -0.88 -16.34 5.21
C GLU A 125 0.56 -16.86 5.31
N THR A 126 1.35 -16.37 6.28
CA THR A 126 2.70 -16.88 6.55
C THR A 126 2.72 -18.16 7.37
N LYS A 127 1.60 -18.52 8.02
CA LYS A 127 1.49 -19.75 8.81
C LYS A 127 1.46 -20.99 7.89
N ASP A 128 2.38 -21.92 8.13
CA ASP A 128 2.38 -23.23 7.48
C ASP A 128 1.50 -24.22 8.27
N TYR A 129 0.22 -24.29 7.87
CA TYR A 129 -0.75 -25.20 8.46
C TYR A 129 -0.41 -26.68 8.23
N ASP A 130 0.30 -27.02 7.15
CA ASP A 130 0.69 -28.40 6.84
C ASP A 130 1.82 -28.87 7.76
N ALA A 131 2.75 -27.98 8.12
CA ALA A 131 3.77 -28.25 9.13
C ALA A 131 3.15 -28.40 10.53
N LEU A 132 2.22 -27.53 10.90
CA LEU A 132 1.48 -27.60 12.18
C LEU A 132 0.64 -28.88 12.29
N ALA A 133 0.00 -29.28 11.19
CA ALA A 133 -0.77 -30.52 11.08
C ALA A 133 0.08 -31.75 11.43
N LYS A 134 1.29 -31.83 10.89
CA LYS A 134 2.23 -32.93 11.12
C LYS A 134 2.78 -32.93 12.54
N ALA A 135 3.09 -31.76 13.09
CA ALA A 135 3.62 -31.62 14.44
C ALA A 135 2.61 -32.02 15.52
N ASN A 136 1.36 -31.59 15.37
CA ASN A 136 0.29 -31.81 16.35
C ASN A 136 -0.57 -33.06 16.09
N LYS A 137 -0.31 -33.80 14.99
CA LYS A 137 -1.10 -34.96 14.54
C LYS A 137 -2.60 -34.68 14.47
N LEU A 138 -2.94 -33.49 13.98
CA LEU A 138 -4.32 -33.03 13.89
C LEU A 138 -5.07 -33.78 12.79
N LYS A 139 -6.39 -33.93 12.96
CA LYS A 139 -7.24 -34.46 11.88
C LYS A 139 -7.31 -33.43 10.74
N PRO A 140 -7.40 -33.86 9.46
CA PRO A 140 -7.49 -32.93 8.32
C PRO A 140 -8.61 -31.90 8.46
N LEU A 141 -9.76 -32.30 9.03
CA LEU A 141 -10.89 -31.41 9.29
C LEU A 141 -10.58 -30.32 10.34
N GLU A 142 -9.80 -30.64 11.37
CA GLU A 142 -9.50 -29.70 12.47
C GLU A 142 -8.55 -28.58 12.01
N ILE A 143 -7.64 -28.90 11.08
CA ILE A 143 -6.71 -27.92 10.48
C ILE A 143 -7.47 -26.91 9.64
N GLU A 144 -8.44 -27.37 8.84
CA GLU A 144 -9.29 -26.48 8.04
C GLU A 144 -10.12 -25.54 8.92
N LEU A 145 -10.66 -26.04 10.03
CA LEU A 145 -11.40 -25.22 10.99
C LEU A 145 -10.50 -24.16 11.65
N ASN A 146 -9.31 -24.54 12.13
CA ASN A 146 -8.37 -23.59 12.71
C ASN A 146 -7.93 -22.52 11.70
N ARG A 147 -7.71 -22.90 10.44
CA ARG A 147 -7.36 -21.96 9.37
C ARG A 147 -8.49 -20.96 9.11
N LEU A 148 -9.75 -21.41 9.11
CA LEU A 148 -10.92 -20.54 8.95
C LEU A 148 -11.11 -19.63 10.16
N GLU A 149 -10.87 -20.12 11.37
CA GLU A 149 -10.93 -19.33 12.60
C GLU A 149 -9.86 -18.23 12.61
N ASP A 150 -8.61 -18.55 12.30
CA ASP A 150 -7.51 -17.59 12.20
C ASP A 150 -7.81 -16.51 11.15
N LEU A 151 -8.30 -16.92 9.98
CA LEU A 151 -8.68 -15.99 8.90
C LEU A 151 -9.86 -15.09 9.31
N SER A 152 -10.88 -15.66 9.95
CA SER A 152 -12.02 -14.89 10.46
C SER A 152 -11.59 -13.89 11.53
N THR A 153 -10.70 -14.29 12.44
CA THR A 153 -10.21 -13.42 13.52
C THR A 153 -9.41 -12.25 12.96
N SER A 154 -8.53 -12.51 11.98
CA SER A 154 -7.78 -11.47 11.26
C SER A 154 -8.71 -10.46 10.57
N ILE A 155 -9.76 -10.96 9.90
CA ILE A 155 -10.73 -10.08 9.22
C ILE A 155 -11.45 -9.20 10.24
N VAL A 156 -11.87 -9.77 11.39
CA VAL A 156 -12.55 -9.00 12.44
C VAL A 156 -11.65 -7.93 13.03
N SER A 157 -10.36 -8.21 13.26
CA SER A 157 -9.41 -7.18 13.73
C SER A 157 -9.22 -6.07 12.71
N ASP A 158 -9.12 -6.41 11.42
CA ASP A 158 -8.95 -5.43 10.34
C ASP A 158 -10.20 -4.53 10.22
N PHE A 159 -11.40 -5.11 10.31
CA PHE A 159 -12.65 -4.35 10.35
C PHE A 159 -12.74 -3.41 11.56
N ALA A 160 -12.30 -3.87 12.73
CA ALA A 160 -12.28 -3.04 13.93
C ALA A 160 -11.35 -1.83 13.76
N PHE A 161 -10.16 -2.04 13.19
CA PHE A 161 -9.22 -0.96 12.87
C PHE A 161 -9.80 0.02 11.83
N MET A 162 -10.40 -0.49 10.75
CA MET A 162 -11.02 0.36 9.73
C MET A 162 -12.16 1.22 10.31
N LYS A 163 -12.95 0.66 11.22
CA LYS A 163 -14.04 1.38 11.89
C LYS A 163 -13.51 2.50 12.79
N GLU A 164 -12.48 2.25 13.59
CA GLU A 164 -11.87 3.28 14.43
C GLU A 164 -11.38 4.47 13.59
N ARG A 165 -10.69 4.17 12.48
CA ARG A 165 -10.22 5.20 11.55
C ARG A 165 -11.37 5.97 10.88
N GLU A 166 -12.48 5.31 10.54
CA GLU A 166 -13.68 5.98 10.03
C GLU A 166 -14.26 6.94 11.06
N GLU A 167 -14.34 6.54 12.33
CA GLU A 167 -14.85 7.37 13.42
C GLU A 167 -13.99 8.63 13.62
N GLU A 168 -12.66 8.50 13.59
CA GLU A 168 -11.73 9.63 13.65
C GLU A 168 -11.88 10.58 12.45
N MET A 169 -11.97 10.02 11.23
CA MET A 169 -12.20 10.81 10.01
C MET A 169 -13.53 11.56 10.07
N ARG A 170 -14.58 10.89 10.56
CA ARG A 170 -15.92 11.49 10.72
C ARG A 170 -15.89 12.63 11.73
N ASN A 171 -15.24 12.45 12.88
CA ASN A 171 -15.12 13.48 13.91
C ASN A 171 -14.29 14.70 13.40
N THR A 172 -13.21 14.44 12.66
CA THR A 172 -12.42 15.50 12.03
C THR A 172 -13.24 16.28 11.01
N ASN A 173 -14.02 15.59 10.19
CA ASN A 173 -14.90 16.21 9.22
C ASN A 173 -16.01 17.05 9.89
N GLU A 174 -16.65 16.52 10.92
CA GLU A 174 -17.69 17.22 11.69
C GLU A 174 -17.13 18.49 12.36
N SER A 175 -16.03 18.37 13.10
CA SER A 175 -15.40 19.52 13.77
C SER A 175 -14.91 20.59 12.80
N THR A 176 -14.42 20.19 11.61
CA THR A 176 -14.03 21.13 10.55
C THR A 176 -15.24 21.85 9.98
N ASN A 177 -16.32 21.11 9.67
CA ASN A 177 -17.56 21.68 9.16
C ASN A 177 -18.14 22.70 10.15
N THR A 178 -18.24 22.35 11.44
CA THR A 178 -18.72 23.27 12.48
C THR A 178 -17.89 24.55 12.57
N LYS A 179 -16.55 24.46 12.53
CA LYS A 179 -15.66 25.63 12.56
C LYS A 179 -15.86 26.53 11.33
N VAL A 180 -15.95 25.94 10.15
CA VAL A 180 -16.20 26.67 8.89
C VAL A 180 -17.55 27.38 8.93
N LEU A 181 -18.59 26.71 9.44
CA LEU A 181 -19.92 27.29 9.61
C LEU A 181 -19.88 28.54 10.52
N TYR A 182 -19.20 28.47 11.67
CA TYR A 182 -19.07 29.63 12.56
C TYR A 182 -18.29 30.78 11.92
N PHE A 183 -17.20 30.49 11.19
CA PHE A 183 -16.45 31.51 10.46
C PHE A 183 -17.32 32.18 9.38
N SER A 184 -18.15 31.41 8.68
CA SER A 184 -19.07 31.91 7.67
C SER A 184 -20.15 32.81 8.26
N ILE A 185 -20.73 32.44 9.42
CA ILE A 185 -21.70 33.29 10.13
C ILE A 185 -21.06 34.61 10.56
N PHE A 186 -19.87 34.54 11.18
CA PHE A 186 -19.13 35.72 11.60
C PHE A 186 -18.83 36.67 10.43
N SER A 187 -18.35 36.13 9.31
CA SER A 187 -18.09 36.90 8.09
C SER A 187 -19.34 37.62 7.60
N MET A 188 -20.50 36.93 7.58
CA MET A 188 -21.75 37.51 7.13
C MET A 188 -22.24 38.64 8.04
N CYS A 189 -22.09 38.49 9.36
CA CYS A 189 -22.37 39.55 10.33
C CYS A 189 -21.47 40.77 10.13
N CYS A 190 -20.17 40.57 9.87
CA CYS A 190 -19.24 41.66 9.58
C CYS A 190 -19.62 42.42 8.31
N LEU A 191 -19.98 41.72 7.23
CA LEU A 191 -20.42 42.34 5.98
C LEU A 191 -21.69 43.16 6.16
N MET A 192 -22.69 42.64 6.88
CA MET A 192 -23.90 43.41 7.21
C MET A 192 -23.59 44.67 8.03
N SER A 193 -22.71 44.55 9.03
CA SER A 193 -22.32 45.67 9.89
C SER A 193 -21.62 46.77 9.09
N LEU A 194 -20.70 46.39 8.19
CA LEU A 194 -20.02 47.32 7.29
C LEU A 194 -20.98 47.99 6.32
N ALA A 195 -21.95 47.25 5.75
CA ALA A 195 -22.95 47.81 4.84
C ALA A 195 -23.83 48.87 5.53
N ILE A 196 -24.32 48.60 6.74
CA ILE A 196 -25.11 49.56 7.53
C ILE A 196 -24.26 50.78 7.86
N TRP A 197 -23.02 50.57 8.31
CA TRP A 197 -22.10 51.65 8.62
C TRP A 197 -21.82 52.54 7.40
N GLN A 198 -21.58 51.95 6.23
CA GLN A 198 -21.37 52.67 4.97
C GLN A 198 -22.57 53.57 4.62
N VAL A 199 -23.80 53.06 4.76
CA VAL A 199 -25.03 53.84 4.48
C VAL A 199 -25.19 55.01 5.47
N LEU A 200 -24.97 54.77 6.76
CA LEU A 200 -25.05 55.82 7.78
C LEU A 200 -23.98 56.89 7.59
N TYR A 201 -22.75 56.47 7.26
CA TYR A 201 -21.64 57.38 6.96
C TYR A 201 -21.97 58.27 5.76
N LEU A 202 -22.43 57.68 4.64
CA LEU A 202 -22.82 58.44 3.45
C LEU A 202 -23.98 59.41 3.74
N ARG A 203 -25.01 58.97 4.47
CA ARG A 203 -26.11 59.86 4.89
C ARG A 203 -25.61 61.04 5.72
N ARG A 204 -24.74 60.79 6.70
CA ARG A 204 -24.17 61.84 7.56
C ARG A 204 -23.29 62.80 6.77
N TYR A 205 -22.51 62.27 5.82
CA TYR A 205 -21.66 63.04 4.92
C TYR A 205 -22.49 63.99 4.03
N PHE A 206 -23.55 63.50 3.39
CA PHE A 206 -24.43 64.33 2.55
C PHE A 206 -25.18 65.40 3.34
N LYS A 207 -25.66 65.07 4.54
CA LYS A 207 -26.31 66.04 5.44
C LYS A 207 -25.35 67.14 5.89
N ALA A 208 -24.10 66.81 6.23
CA ALA A 208 -23.09 67.80 6.61
C ALA A 208 -22.70 68.75 5.47
N LYS A 209 -22.77 68.29 4.21
CA LYS A 209 -22.47 69.08 3.01
C LYS A 209 -23.68 69.81 2.41
N LYS A 210 -24.87 69.75 3.04
CA LYS A 210 -26.12 70.39 2.58
C LYS A 210 -26.53 70.01 1.14
N LEU A 211 -26.24 68.77 0.71
CA LEU A 211 -26.60 68.30 -0.64
C LEU A 211 -28.01 67.70 -0.71
N ILE A 212 -28.59 67.33 0.44
CA ILE A 212 -29.94 66.76 0.59
C ILE A 212 -30.46 67.29 1.94
N ASP A 213 -31.62 67.96 1.95
CA ASP A 213 -32.33 68.38 3.18
C ASP A 213 -33.03 67.19 3.85
#